data_AF-A0A4D7C2I3-F1
#
_entry.id   AF-A0A4D7C2I3-F1
#
_cell.length_a   1.000
_cell.length_b   1.000
_cell.length_c   1.000
_cell.angle_alpha   90.00
_cell.angle_beta   90.00
_cell.angle_gamma   90.00
#
_symmetry.space_group_name_H-M   'P 1'
#
loop_
_entity.id
_entity.type
_entity.pdbx_description
1 polymer ?
#
loop_
_entity_poly.entity_id
_entity_poly.type
_entity_poly.pdbx_seq_one_letter_code
_entity_poly.pdbx_strand_id
1 'polypeptide(L)'
;MLNVLSVPARRALRRHAGLATLAAALLVAGCGQKSEAANSAAPATTAASGAGATKGANWPGTVSKTKDGGFIMGNPNAPIKLVEFASFTCPHCADFHKTPQPS
;
A
#
# COMPACT_ATOMS: atom_id res chain seq x y z
N MET A 1 -46.08 -27.89 -35.12
CA MET A 1 -46.80 -28.57 -34.02
C MET A 1 -45.82 -29.47 -33.30
N LEU A 2 -45.89 -29.52 -31.96
CA LEU A 2 -44.94 -30.07 -30.96
C LEU A 2 -43.72 -29.14 -30.70
N ASN A 3 -43.41 -28.66 -29.49
CA ASN A 3 -43.72 -29.20 -28.17
C ASN A 3 -43.66 -28.07 -27.09
N VAL A 4 -44.82 -27.66 -26.55
CA VAL A 4 -45.00 -26.69 -25.43
C VAL A 4 -44.88 -27.40 -24.07
N LEU A 5 -44.00 -28.39 -23.94
CA LEU A 5 -43.80 -29.13 -22.69
C LEU A 5 -42.31 -29.17 -22.31
N SER A 6 -41.73 -28.05 -21.83
CA SER A 6 -40.54 -28.09 -20.94
C SER A 6 -40.03 -26.75 -20.37
N VAL A 7 -40.86 -25.71 -20.31
CA VAL A 7 -40.49 -24.45 -19.64
C VAL A 7 -40.15 -24.62 -18.13
N PRO A 8 -40.80 -25.48 -17.32
CA PRO A 8 -40.49 -25.54 -15.88
C PRO A 8 -39.11 -26.17 -15.59
N ALA A 9 -38.65 -27.12 -16.41
CA ALA A 9 -37.36 -27.80 -16.22
C ALA A 9 -36.14 -26.89 -16.48
N ARG A 10 -36.26 -25.92 -17.39
CA ARG A 10 -35.17 -24.96 -17.70
C ARG A 10 -35.02 -23.87 -16.63
N ARG A 11 -36.06 -23.59 -15.82
CA ARG A 11 -36.01 -22.61 -14.71
C ARG A 11 -35.39 -23.17 -13.44
N ALA A 12 -35.50 -24.47 -13.16
CA ALA A 12 -34.89 -25.10 -11.99
C ALA A 12 -33.35 -25.15 -12.09
N LEU A 13 -32.82 -25.43 -13.28
CA LEU A 13 -31.36 -25.53 -13.50
C LEU A 13 -30.62 -24.17 -13.36
N ARG A 14 -31.29 -23.05 -13.67
CA ARG A 14 -30.71 -21.70 -13.50
C ARG A 14 -30.65 -21.23 -12.03
N ARG A 15 -31.48 -21.78 -11.14
CA ARG A 15 -31.47 -21.44 -9.71
C ARG A 15 -30.30 -22.08 -8.97
N HIS A 16 -29.86 -23.26 -9.40
CA HIS A 16 -28.72 -23.96 -8.78
C HIS A 16 -27.35 -23.51 -9.31
N ALA A 17 -27.29 -22.84 -10.47
CA ALA A 17 -26.06 -22.22 -10.97
C ALA A 17 -25.69 -20.90 -10.23
N GLY A 18 -26.64 -20.27 -9.54
CA GLY A 18 -26.41 -19.04 -8.77
C GLY A 18 -25.91 -19.24 -7.34
N LEU A 19 -26.17 -20.40 -6.72
CA LEU A 19 -25.69 -20.69 -5.36
C LEU A 19 -24.28 -21.31 -5.32
N ALA A 20 -23.82 -21.92 -6.41
CA ALA A 20 -22.50 -22.55 -6.46
C ALA A 20 -21.33 -21.54 -6.59
N THR A 21 -21.58 -20.32 -7.06
CA THR A 21 -20.55 -19.28 -7.18
C THR A 21 -20.29 -18.51 -5.88
N LEU A 22 -21.24 -18.49 -4.94
CA LEU A 22 -21.07 -17.78 -3.66
C LEU A 22 -20.20 -18.57 -2.65
N ALA A 23 -20.19 -19.90 -2.74
CA ALA A 23 -19.37 -20.75 -1.85
C ALA A 23 -17.88 -20.72 -2.20
N ALA A 24 -17.53 -20.47 -3.47
CA ALA A 24 -16.12 -20.35 -3.89
C ALA A 24 -15.46 -19.04 -3.40
N ALA A 25 -16.24 -18.02 -3.07
CA ALA A 25 -15.71 -16.73 -2.58
C ALA A 25 -15.30 -16.76 -1.10
N LEU A 26 -15.86 -17.67 -0.27
CA LEU A 26 -15.52 -17.72 1.16
C LEU A 26 -14.22 -18.50 1.46
N LEU A 27 -13.70 -19.31 0.53
CA LEU A 27 -12.48 -20.10 0.74
C LEU A 27 -11.17 -19.32 0.50
N VAL A 28 -11.22 -18.10 -0.05
CA VAL A 28 -10.06 -17.21 -0.27
C VAL A 28 -9.83 -16.20 0.89
N ALA A 29 -10.58 -16.29 1.98
CA ALA A 29 -10.34 -15.47 3.18
C ALA A 29 -9.44 -16.15 4.24
N GLY A 30 -8.78 -17.26 3.88
CA GLY A 30 -8.09 -18.17 4.81
C GLY A 30 -6.56 -18.24 4.72
N CYS A 31 -5.86 -17.16 4.40
CA CYS A 31 -4.40 -17.09 4.59
C CYS A 31 -3.95 -15.69 5.00
N GLY A 32 -3.73 -15.46 6.30
CA GLY A 32 -3.09 -14.24 6.79
C GLY A 32 -3.52 -13.71 8.15
N GLN A 33 -3.75 -14.57 9.16
CA GLN A 33 -3.86 -14.10 10.55
C GLN A 33 -2.47 -13.91 11.15
N LYS A 34 -2.02 -12.66 11.25
CA LYS A 34 -1.09 -12.22 12.30
C LYS A 34 -1.81 -11.12 13.08
N SER A 35 -2.51 -11.52 14.13
CA SER A 35 -3.05 -10.61 15.14
C SER A 35 -1.88 -10.03 15.93
N GLU A 36 -1.69 -8.71 15.88
CA GLU A 36 -0.77 -8.02 16.79
C GLU A 36 -1.60 -7.52 17.98
N ALA A 37 -1.30 -8.10 19.15
CA ALA A 37 -1.86 -7.66 20.41
C ALA A 37 -1.37 -6.23 20.72
N ALA A 38 -2.30 -5.38 21.14
CA ALA A 38 -1.96 -4.08 21.69
C ALA A 38 -1.02 -4.26 22.89
N ASN A 39 0.19 -3.71 22.79
CA ASN A 39 1.02 -3.43 23.95
C ASN A 39 1.27 -1.93 24.02
N SER A 40 0.63 -1.29 25.01
CA SER A 40 0.98 0.07 25.41
C SER A 40 2.29 0.02 26.17
N ALA A 41 3.38 0.45 25.55
CA ALA A 41 4.60 0.85 26.23
C ALA A 41 4.83 2.34 25.94
N ALA A 42 4.92 3.13 26.99
CA ALA A 42 5.23 4.56 26.91
C ALA A 42 6.58 4.78 26.20
N PRO A 43 6.74 5.81 25.34
CA PRO A 43 8.04 6.12 24.81
C PRO A 43 8.85 6.85 25.89
N ALA A 44 9.82 6.15 26.45
CA ALA A 44 10.99 6.77 27.05
C ALA A 44 11.72 7.57 25.97
N THR A 45 12.06 8.83 26.26
CA THR A 45 12.87 9.68 25.40
C THR A 45 14.33 9.25 25.43
N THR A 46 14.68 8.27 24.59
CA THR A 46 16.07 7.99 24.23
C THR A 46 16.41 8.77 22.97
N ALA A 47 17.39 9.67 23.08
CA ALA A 47 17.97 10.36 21.93
C ALA A 47 18.47 9.32 20.91
N ALA A 48 17.92 9.37 19.70
CA ALA A 48 18.30 8.46 18.62
C ALA A 48 19.68 8.85 18.06
N SER A 49 20.74 8.25 18.61
CA SER A 49 21.98 8.08 17.85
C SER A 49 21.74 7.01 16.79
N GLY A 50 21.71 7.46 15.52
CA GLY A 50 21.87 6.63 14.31
C GLY A 50 21.12 5.29 14.33
N ALA A 51 19.80 5.33 14.21
CA ALA A 51 19.05 4.12 13.90
C ALA A 51 19.50 3.61 12.53
N GLY A 52 20.33 2.56 12.52
CA GLY A 52 20.68 1.84 11.29
C GLY A 52 19.40 1.43 10.57
N ALA A 53 19.34 1.73 9.27
CA ALA A 53 18.20 1.39 8.42
C ALA A 53 17.78 -0.07 8.64
N THR A 54 16.55 -0.27 9.12
CA THR A 54 16.00 -1.63 9.25
C THR A 54 15.74 -2.15 7.84
N LYS A 55 16.33 -3.30 7.53
CA LYS A 55 16.05 -4.01 6.28
C LYS A 55 14.57 -4.40 6.30
N GLY A 56 13.73 -3.74 5.48
CA GLY A 56 12.29 -3.96 5.43
C GLY A 56 11.41 -2.80 5.90
N ALA A 57 11.98 -1.64 6.27
CA ALA A 57 11.15 -0.44 6.51
C ALA A 57 10.38 0.01 5.26
N ASN A 58 9.16 0.51 5.46
CA ASN A 58 8.37 1.18 4.44
C ASN A 58 8.90 2.61 4.24
N TRP A 59 9.87 2.76 3.33
CA TRP A 59 10.54 4.03 3.06
C TRP A 59 9.72 5.13 2.35
N PRO A 60 8.75 4.82 1.47
CA PRO A 60 7.88 5.83 0.88
C PRO A 60 7.29 6.79 1.92
N GLY A 61 7.49 8.09 1.72
CA GLY A 61 6.97 9.14 2.62
C GLY A 61 7.74 9.33 3.94
N THR A 62 8.83 8.58 4.19
CA THR A 62 9.68 8.83 5.37
C THR A 62 10.53 10.06 5.14
N VAL A 63 10.41 11.07 6.01
CA VAL A 63 11.16 12.34 5.92
C VAL A 63 11.79 12.71 7.27
N SER A 64 13.04 13.16 7.27
CA SER A 64 13.72 13.71 8.45
C SER A 64 14.53 14.95 8.12
N LYS A 65 14.68 15.87 9.09
CA LYS A 65 15.52 17.06 8.95
C LYS A 65 16.99 16.73 9.21
N THR A 66 17.89 17.32 8.43
CA THR A 66 19.33 17.23 8.68
C THR A 66 19.81 18.35 9.60
N LYS A 67 20.99 18.18 10.20
CA LYS A 67 21.66 19.22 10.99
C LYS A 67 21.95 20.50 10.19
N ASP A 68 22.06 20.37 8.88
CA ASP A 68 22.39 21.46 7.97
C ASP A 68 21.13 22.18 7.44
N GLY A 69 19.95 21.87 8.00
CA GLY A 69 18.67 22.49 7.65
C GLY A 69 17.99 21.92 6.41
N GLY A 70 18.54 20.87 5.82
CA GLY A 70 17.95 20.13 4.70
C GLY A 70 17.00 19.01 5.14
N PHE A 71 16.58 18.20 4.17
CA PHE A 71 15.70 17.05 4.40
C PHE A 71 16.25 15.79 3.74
N ILE A 72 16.15 14.66 4.43
CA ILE A 72 16.37 13.33 3.88
C ILE A 72 15.00 12.67 3.71
N MET A 73 14.75 12.14 2.51
CA MET A 73 13.56 11.37 2.21
C MET A 73 13.94 9.94 1.82
N GLY A 74 13.26 8.94 2.39
CA GLY A 74 13.51 7.53 2.12
C GLY A 74 14.66 6.91 2.94
N ASN A 75 15.32 5.90 2.38
CA ASN A 75 16.37 5.14 3.08
C ASN A 75 17.69 5.94 3.15
N PRO A 76 18.15 6.37 4.34
CA PRO A 76 19.41 7.11 4.47
C PRO A 76 20.64 6.28 4.09
N ASN A 77 20.53 4.95 4.15
CA ASN A 77 21.57 4.00 3.76
C ASN A 77 21.41 3.48 2.32
N ALA A 78 20.57 4.12 1.49
CA ALA A 78 20.48 3.77 0.07
C ALA A 78 21.85 3.87 -0.62
N PRO A 79 22.19 2.91 -1.51
CA PRO A 79 23.48 2.91 -2.21
C PRO A 79 23.61 4.12 -3.15
N ILE A 80 22.49 4.59 -3.69
CA ILE A 80 22.39 5.79 -4.52
C ILE A 80 21.57 6.84 -3.75
N LYS A 81 22.01 8.09 -3.80
CA LYS A 81 21.33 9.22 -3.17
C LYS A 81 21.13 10.32 -4.21
N LEU A 82 19.91 10.84 -4.30
CA LEU A 82 19.58 12.02 -5.10
C LEU A 82 19.59 13.24 -4.18
N VAL A 83 20.25 14.32 -4.62
CA VAL A 83 20.23 15.62 -3.93
C VAL A 83 19.48 16.59 -4.81
N GLU A 84 18.35 17.09 -4.29
CA GLU A 84 17.56 18.12 -4.95
C GLU A 84 17.82 19.48 -4.30
N PHE A 85 18.19 20.46 -5.12
CA PHE A 85 18.24 21.86 -4.73
C PHE A 85 17.03 22.56 -5.35
N ALA A 86 16.10 22.99 -4.51
CA ALA A 86 14.90 23.67 -4.94
C ALA A 86 14.71 24.97 -4.14
N SER A 87 13.97 25.92 -4.72
CA SER A 87 13.50 27.11 -4.03
C SER A 87 11.98 27.10 -3.98
N PHE A 88 11.41 27.45 -2.83
CA PHE A 88 9.95 27.60 -2.68
C PHE A 88 9.36 28.68 -3.60
N THR A 89 10.18 29.60 -4.10
CA THR A 89 9.76 30.66 -5.03
C THR A 89 10.03 30.32 -6.49
N CYS A 90 10.60 29.14 -6.81
CA CYS A 90 10.85 28.72 -8.19
C CYS A 90 9.61 28.02 -8.77
N PRO A 91 8.97 28.56 -9.82
CA PRO A 91 7.79 27.94 -10.42
C PRO A 91 8.09 26.59 -11.07
N HIS A 92 9.27 26.42 -11.67
CA HIS A 92 9.68 25.16 -12.28
C HIS A 92 9.86 24.03 -11.25
N CYS A 93 10.36 24.35 -10.05
CA CYS A 93 10.43 23.39 -8.95
C CYS A 93 9.03 22.97 -8.48
N ALA A 94 8.06 23.89 -8.49
CA ALA A 94 6.68 23.56 -8.16
C ALA A 94 6.04 22.61 -9.19
N ASP A 95 6.34 22.80 -10.47
CA ASP A 95 5.89 21.90 -11.54
C ASP A 95 6.54 20.52 -11.41
N PHE A 96 7.86 20.47 -11.15
CA PHE A 96 8.57 19.22 -10.91
C PHE A 96 8.02 18.44 -9.70
N HIS A 97 7.68 19.13 -8.60
CA HIS A 97 7.10 18.52 -7.41
C HIS A 97 5.73 17.86 -7.68
N LYS A 98 4.90 18.47 -8.54
CA LYS A 98 3.57 17.95 -8.89
C LYS A 98 3.64 16.85 -9.94
N THR A 99 4.50 17.03 -10.93
CA THR A 99 4.66 16.15 -12.09
C THR A 99 6.14 15.87 -12.30
N PRO A 100 6.71 14.88 -11.58
CA PRO A 100 8.08 14.44 -11.80
C PRO A 100 8.20 13.93 -13.23
N GLN A 101 9.22 14.39 -13.96
CA GLN A 101 9.41 13.94 -15.33
C GLN A 101 9.93 12.50 -15.34
N PRO A 102 9.41 11.63 -16.23
CA PRO A 102 10.01 10.33 -16.44
C PRO A 102 11.40 10.52 -17.08
N SER A 103 12.40 9.86 -16.50
CA SER A 103 13.75 9.71 -17.06
C SER A 103 13.79 8.74 -18.23
#